data_AF-D0NUA6-F1
#
_entry.id   AF-D0NUA6-F1
#
_cell.length_a   1.000
_cell.length_b   1.000
_cell.length_c   1.000
_cell.angle_alpha   90.00
_cell.angle_beta   90.00
_cell.angle_gamma   90.00
#
_symmetry.space_group_name_H-M   'P 1'
#
loop_
_entity.id
_entity.type
_entity.pdbx_description
1 polymer ?
#
loop_
_entity_poly.entity_id
_entity_poly.type
_entity_poly.pdbx_seq_one_letter_code
_entity_poly.pdbx_strand_id
1 'polypeptide(L)' 'MKSFVAAIAIAALASEASAATCGSSVLSALLTNANIQQCGTDSGYAFTAAEIPDQATIDKMCASTACNTLLADVQAMN' A
#
# COMPACT_ATOMS: atom_id res chain seq x y z
N MET A 1 11.73 -33.79 -33.87
CA MET A 1 10.59 -33.86 -32.94
C MET A 1 11.10 -34.19 -31.54
N LYS A 2 11.33 -33.19 -30.70
CA LYS A 2 11.39 -33.35 -29.23
C LYS A 2 11.22 -31.96 -28.62
N SER A 3 10.01 -31.69 -28.18
CA SER A 3 9.60 -30.44 -27.54
C SER A 3 10.32 -30.28 -26.21
N PHE A 4 10.93 -29.12 -25.99
CA PHE A 4 11.30 -28.65 -24.65
C PHE A 4 10.48 -27.39 -24.40
N VAL A 5 9.30 -27.60 -23.82
CA VAL A 5 8.48 -26.53 -23.26
C VAL A 5 9.29 -25.94 -22.11
N ALA A 6 9.86 -24.75 -22.33
CA ALA A 6 10.46 -23.96 -21.27
C ALA A 6 9.33 -23.56 -20.32
N ALA A 7 9.22 -24.27 -19.20
CA ALA A 7 8.42 -23.85 -18.07
C ALA A 7 8.96 -22.49 -17.62
N ILE A 8 8.21 -21.43 -17.92
CA ILE A 8 8.40 -20.12 -17.32
C ILE A 8 8.18 -20.35 -15.83
N ALA A 9 9.27 -20.48 -15.08
CA ALA A 9 9.21 -20.39 -13.64
C ALA A 9 8.75 -18.96 -13.32
N ILE A 10 7.44 -18.80 -13.16
CA ILE A 10 6.86 -17.69 -12.43
C ILE A 10 7.42 -17.87 -11.03
N ALA A 11 8.58 -17.25 -10.78
CA ALA A 11 9.16 -17.18 -9.46
C ALA A 11 8.03 -16.71 -8.56
N ALA A 12 7.67 -17.61 -7.65
CA ALA A 12 6.53 -17.51 -6.78
C ALA A 12 6.42 -16.09 -6.26
N LEU A 13 5.19 -15.59 -6.24
CA LEU A 13 4.72 -14.48 -5.42
C LEU A 13 4.86 -14.84 -3.93
N ALA A 14 6.01 -15.38 -3.51
CA ALA A 14 6.36 -15.74 -2.15
C ALA A 14 6.66 -14.51 -1.28
N SER A 15 6.14 -13.35 -1.68
CA SER A 15 5.75 -12.28 -0.79
C SER A 15 4.23 -12.32 -0.61
N GLU A 16 3.72 -13.50 -0.25
CA GLU A 16 2.49 -13.67 0.53
C GLU A 16 2.71 -13.10 1.95
N ALA A 17 3.23 -11.88 2.05
CA ALA A 17 2.98 -11.02 3.18
C ALA A 17 1.52 -10.54 3.04
N SER A 18 0.61 -11.48 3.22
CA SER A 18 -0.66 -11.25 3.85
C SER A 18 -1.59 -10.18 3.25
N ALA A 19 -1.73 -10.09 1.93
CA ALA A 19 -2.91 -9.43 1.34
C ALA A 19 -4.23 -10.11 1.77
N ALA A 20 -4.15 -11.39 2.19
CA ALA A 20 -5.26 -12.11 2.81
C ALA A 20 -5.48 -11.78 4.31
N THR A 21 -4.48 -11.23 5.03
CA THR A 21 -4.63 -10.80 6.44
C THR A 21 -5.00 -9.33 6.56
N CYS A 22 -4.58 -8.49 5.61
CA CYS A 22 -5.07 -7.13 5.48
C CYS A 22 -6.47 -7.24 4.87
N GLY A 23 -7.52 -7.21 5.70
CA GLY A 23 -8.90 -7.37 5.24
C GLY A 23 -9.16 -6.56 3.98
N SER A 24 -9.58 -7.23 2.89
CA SER A 24 -9.81 -6.57 1.60
C SER A 24 -10.85 -5.45 1.70
N SER A 25 -11.76 -5.53 2.68
CA SER A 25 -12.68 -4.47 3.08
C SER A 25 -11.97 -3.25 3.66
N VAL A 26 -10.97 -3.45 4.54
CA VAL A 26 -10.15 -2.37 5.11
C VAL A 26 -9.36 -1.68 4.01
N LEU A 27 -8.72 -2.46 3.13
CA LEU A 27 -7.95 -1.91 2.01
C LEU A 27 -8.85 -1.16 1.02
N SER A 28 -10.03 -1.69 0.71
CA SER A 28 -10.98 -1.03 -0.18
C SER A 28 -11.46 0.31 0.40
N ALA A 29 -11.84 0.32 1.68
CA ALA A 29 -12.27 1.54 2.36
C ALA A 29 -11.14 2.57 2.47
N LEU A 30 -9.90 2.13 2.69
CA LEU A 30 -8.71 2.99 2.65
C LEU A 30 -8.50 3.62 1.27
N LEU A 31 -8.56 2.82 0.20
CA LEU A 31 -8.39 3.30 -1.17
C LEU A 31 -9.50 4.26 -1.62
N THR A 32 -10.67 4.21 -1.01
CA THR A 32 -11.77 5.17 -1.24
C THR A 32 -11.77 6.36 -0.29
N ASN A 33 -10.86 6.41 0.69
CA ASN A 33 -10.80 7.48 1.67
C ASN A 33 -10.38 8.80 0.98
N ALA A 34 -11.17 9.86 1.17
CA ALA A 34 -10.89 11.17 0.55
C ALA A 34 -9.51 11.75 0.93
N ASN A 35 -8.99 11.37 2.10
CA ASN A 35 -7.69 11.82 2.60
C ASN A 35 -6.51 11.08 1.94
N ILE A 36 -6.72 9.94 1.26
CA ILE A 36 -5.62 9.18 0.65
C ILE A 36 -4.94 9.96 -0.48
N GLN A 37 -5.74 10.65 -1.30
CA GLN A 37 -5.22 11.42 -2.43
C GLN A 37 -4.52 12.69 -1.97
N GLN A 38 -5.10 13.40 -1.00
CA GLN A 38 -4.49 14.60 -0.44
C GLN A 38 -3.22 14.25 0.34
N CYS A 39 -3.24 13.17 1.12
CA CYS A 39 -2.05 12.70 1.82
C CYS A 39 -0.94 12.30 0.85
N GLY A 40 -1.27 11.57 -0.23
CA GLY A 40 -0.29 11.23 -1.26
C GLY A 40 0.28 12.45 -1.97
N THR A 41 -0.53 13.48 -2.19
CA THR A 41 -0.10 14.76 -2.78
C THR A 41 0.83 15.52 -1.84
N ASP A 42 0.48 15.62 -0.55
CA ASP A 42 1.24 16.39 0.44
C ASP A 42 2.59 15.73 0.79
N SER A 43 2.60 14.39 0.86
CA SER A 43 3.78 13.62 1.24
C SER A 43 4.65 13.20 0.05
N GLY A 44 4.05 13.05 -1.13
CA GLY A 44 4.67 12.36 -2.27
C GLY A 44 4.62 10.83 -2.16
N TYR A 45 3.92 10.29 -1.15
CA TYR A 45 3.81 8.84 -0.96
C TYR A 45 2.66 8.25 -1.78
N ALA A 46 2.97 7.26 -2.62
CA ALA A 46 1.96 6.43 -3.24
C ALA A 46 1.61 5.27 -2.30
N PHE A 47 0.37 5.20 -1.83
CA PHE A 47 -0.10 4.12 -0.94
C PHE A 47 -0.18 2.73 -1.61
N THR A 48 0.07 2.66 -2.92
CA THR A 48 0.25 1.43 -3.69
C THR A 48 1.73 1.04 -3.87
N ALA A 49 2.67 1.85 -3.35
CA ALA A 49 4.09 1.54 -3.38
C ALA A 49 4.39 0.28 -2.56
N ALA A 50 5.36 -0.51 -3.03
CA ALA A 50 5.80 -1.71 -2.34
C ALA A 50 6.80 -1.41 -1.21
N GLU A 51 7.34 -0.20 -1.16
CA GLU A 51 8.32 0.22 -0.16
C GLU A 51 7.69 1.09 0.94
N ILE A 52 8.21 0.93 2.16
CA ILE A 52 7.89 1.82 3.29
C ILE A 52 8.48 3.22 3.00
N PRO A 53 7.74 4.31 3.26
CA PRO A 53 8.24 5.67 3.03
C PRO A 53 9.52 5.95 3.82
N ASP A 54 10.42 6.72 3.22
CA ASP A 54 11.62 7.20 3.90
C ASP A 54 11.29 8.28 4.95
N GLN A 55 12.26 8.66 5.78
CA GLN A 55 12.04 9.62 6.85
C GLN A 55 11.56 10.99 6.33
N ALA A 56 12.08 11.44 5.19
CA ALA A 56 11.67 12.72 4.60
C ALA A 56 10.20 12.72 4.15
N THR A 57 9.73 11.58 3.64
CA THR A 57 8.32 11.38 3.29
C THR A 57 7.46 11.29 4.54
N ILE A 58 7.91 10.56 5.58
CA ILE A 58 7.24 10.50 6.88
C ILE A 58 7.09 11.89 7.50
N ASP A 59 8.13 12.73 7.47
CA ASP A 59 8.07 14.08 8.02
C ASP A 59 6.99 14.93 7.32
N LYS A 60 6.83 14.78 6.00
CA LYS A 60 5.74 15.42 5.25
C LYS A 60 4.37 14.83 5.59
N MET A 61 4.28 13.51 5.78
CA MET A 61 3.04 12.88 6.24
C MET A 61 2.64 13.41 7.63
N CYS A 62 3.59 13.54 8.55
CA CYS A 62 3.33 14.09 9.89
C CYS A 62 2.91 15.56 9.85
N ALA A 63 3.38 16.34 8.88
CA ALA A 63 2.99 17.73 8.69
C ALA A 63 1.62 17.92 8.01
N SER A 64 1.09 16.88 7.33
CA SER A 64 -0.19 16.95 6.62
C SER A 64 -1.35 16.52 7.51
N THR A 65 -2.33 17.41 7.70
CA THR A 65 -3.58 17.09 8.39
C THR A 65 -4.31 15.93 7.71
N ALA A 66 -4.33 15.87 6.38
CA ALA A 66 -4.96 14.78 5.63
C ALA A 66 -4.30 13.43 5.93
N CYS A 67 -2.96 13.38 5.97
CA CYS A 67 -2.24 12.16 6.34
C CYS A 67 -2.53 11.74 7.79
N ASN A 68 -2.55 12.68 8.72
CA ASN A 68 -2.89 12.37 10.12
C ASN A 68 -4.32 11.83 10.25
N THR A 69 -5.30 12.42 9.56
CA THR A 69 -6.68 11.91 9.53
C THR A 69 -6.75 10.53 8.90
N LEU A 70 -6.07 10.32 7.76
CA LEU A 70 -6.01 9.01 7.11
C LEU A 70 -5.45 7.91 8.03
N LEU A 71 -4.36 8.21 8.75
CA LEU A 71 -3.75 7.26 9.68
C LEU A 71 -4.63 6.98 10.90
N ALA A 72 -5.42 7.96 11.35
CA ALA A 72 -6.41 7.76 12.40
C ALA A 72 -7.58 6.88 11.92
N ASP A 73 -8.06 7.13 10.69
CA ASP A 73 -9.11 6.32 10.07
C ASP A 73 -8.67 4.85 9.94
N VAL A 74 -7.44 4.61 9.46
CA VAL A 74 -6.87 3.25 9.33
C VAL A 74 -6.78 2.55 10.68
N GLN A 75 -6.37 3.26 11.74
CA GLN A 75 -6.30 2.70 13.09
C GLN A 75 -7.68 2.33 13.66
N ALA A 76 -8.74 3.04 13.27
CA ALA A 76 -10.10 2.79 13.73
C ALA A 76 -10.81 1.64 13.00
N MET A 77 -10.17 1.04 11.98
CA MET A 77 -10.75 -0.04 11.17
C MET A 77 -10.48 -1.45 11.73
N ASN A 78 -9.89 -1.55 12.93
CA ASN A 78 -9.55 -2.81 13.61
C ASN A 78 -9.79 -2.70 15.13
#